data_AF-A0A961SG27-F1
#
_entry.id   AF-A0A961SG27-F1
#
_cell.length_a   1.000
_cell.length_b   1.000
_cell.length_c   1.000
_cell.angle_alpha   90.00
_cell.angle_beta   90.00
_cell.angle_gamma   90.00
#
_symmetry.space_group_name_H-M   'P 1'
#
loop_
_entity.id
_entity.type
_entity.pdbx_description
1 polymer ?
#
loop_
_entity_poly.entity_id
_entity_poly.type
_entity_poly.pdbx_seq_one_letter_code
_entity_poly.pdbx_strand_id
1 'polypeptide(L)'
;MPSLPEISAMDLAALLCSKVCHDIISPVGAIANGLELLDEGQDKEMSEIAMDLIRSSARNASAKLQFARIAFGAAGSAGADIDTGDAQAVCQGYFDTEKKTNLEWRAERAFMPKNKVKLMLNMALCSLSAIPRGGEVVAVIESPNLDPKLTVTATGKNARVPPVLLDLLNGTY
;
A
#
# COMPACT_ATOMS: atom_id res chain seq x y z
N MET A 1 -7.31 23.73 13.20
CA MET A 1 -7.03 22.81 12.08
C MET A 1 -7.80 23.33 10.88
N PRO A 2 -7.24 23.27 9.67
CA PRO A 2 -7.96 23.63 8.46
C PRO A 2 -9.26 22.81 8.33
N SER A 3 -10.31 23.39 7.74
CA SER A 3 -11.51 22.64 7.39
C SER A 3 -11.16 21.65 6.29
N LEU A 4 -11.16 20.37 6.62
CA LEU A 4 -11.05 19.32 5.61
C LEU A 4 -12.32 19.31 4.76
N PRO A 5 -12.23 19.02 3.45
CA PRO A 5 -13.40 18.87 2.60
C PRO A 5 -14.34 17.80 3.18
N GLU A 6 -15.64 18.10 3.21
CA GLU A 6 -16.64 17.13 3.65
C GLU A 6 -16.75 16.01 2.62
N ILE A 7 -16.47 14.78 3.04
CA ILE A 7 -16.67 13.57 2.25
C ILE A 7 -17.75 12.73 2.91
N SER A 8 -18.80 12.37 2.15
CA SER A 8 -19.84 11.49 2.66
C SER A 8 -19.27 10.09 2.90
N ALA A 9 -19.86 9.34 3.84
CA ALA A 9 -19.46 7.96 4.07
C ALA A 9 -19.60 7.08 2.80
N MET A 10 -20.58 7.40 1.95
CA MET A 10 -20.82 6.70 0.69
C MET A 10 -19.73 7.01 -0.35
N ASP A 11 -19.33 8.27 -0.49
CA ASP A 11 -18.26 8.66 -1.42
C ASP A 11 -16.91 8.09 -0.98
N LEU A 12 -16.62 8.11 0.32
CA LEU A 12 -15.40 7.51 0.86
C LEU A 12 -15.35 6.01 0.58
N ALA A 13 -16.47 5.30 0.79
CA ALA A 13 -16.57 3.88 0.46
C ALA A 13 -16.37 3.62 -1.05
N ALA A 14 -17.00 4.42 -1.91
CA ALA A 14 -16.86 4.31 -3.36
C ALA A 14 -15.41 4.55 -3.83
N LEU A 15 -14.74 5.59 -3.30
CA LEU A 15 -13.34 5.89 -3.63
C LEU A 15 -12.38 4.79 -3.14
N LEU A 16 -12.60 4.24 -1.95
CA LEU A 16 -11.80 3.12 -1.44
C LEU A 16 -12.00 1.86 -2.29
N CYS A 17 -13.23 1.52 -2.66
CA CYS A 17 -13.51 0.41 -3.58
C CYS A 17 -12.84 0.63 -4.94
N SER A 18 -12.95 1.83 -5.51
CA SER A 18 -12.31 2.20 -6.76
C SER A 18 -10.78 2.03 -6.69
N LYS A 19 -10.14 2.48 -5.60
CA LYS A 19 -8.69 2.32 -5.39
C LYS A 19 -8.29 0.85 -5.34
N VAL A 20 -9.01 0.02 -4.58
CA VAL A 20 -8.71 -1.41 -4.48
C VAL A 20 -8.89 -2.10 -5.84
N CYS A 21 -9.97 -1.81 -6.56
CA CYS A 21 -10.18 -2.36 -7.90
C CYS A 21 -9.07 -1.95 -8.87
N HIS A 22 -8.74 -0.65 -8.92
CA HIS A 22 -7.67 -0.11 -9.77
C HIS A 22 -6.33 -0.84 -9.55
N ASP A 23 -5.95 -1.06 -8.29
CA ASP A 23 -4.66 -1.66 -7.96
C ASP A 23 -4.55 -3.13 -8.33
N ILE A 24 -5.70 -3.85 -8.35
CA ILE A 24 -5.79 -5.30 -8.53
C ILE A 24 -6.10 -5.70 -9.97
N ILE A 25 -6.77 -4.84 -10.75
CA ILE A 25 -7.13 -5.13 -12.15
C ILE A 25 -5.89 -5.53 -12.98
N SER A 26 -4.78 -4.79 -12.86
CA SER A 26 -3.58 -5.07 -13.64
C SER A 26 -2.96 -6.45 -13.35
N PRO A 27 -2.64 -6.82 -12.09
CA PRO A 27 -2.10 -8.14 -11.82
C PRO A 27 -3.10 -9.27 -12.10
N VAL A 28 -4.41 -9.06 -11.91
CA VAL A 28 -5.41 -10.09 -12.29
C VAL A 28 -5.48 -10.29 -13.81
N GLY A 29 -5.45 -9.21 -14.59
CA GLY A 29 -5.39 -9.29 -16.05
C GLY A 29 -4.12 -10.00 -16.54
N ALA A 30 -2.97 -9.75 -15.91
CA ALA A 30 -1.73 -10.44 -16.23
C ALA A 30 -1.77 -11.95 -15.94
N ILE A 31 -2.52 -12.39 -14.92
CA ILE A 31 -2.77 -13.83 -14.68
C ILE A 31 -3.60 -14.43 -15.82
N ALA A 32 -4.67 -13.75 -16.24
CA ALA A 32 -5.51 -14.21 -17.36
C ALA A 32 -4.69 -14.34 -18.65
N ASN A 33 -3.92 -13.31 -19.00
CA ASN A 33 -3.03 -13.34 -20.17
C ASN A 33 -1.99 -14.47 -20.08
N GLY A 34 -1.45 -14.73 -18.88
CA GLY A 34 -0.53 -15.85 -18.68
C GLY A 34 -1.19 -17.21 -18.88
N LEU A 35 -2.46 -17.37 -18.51
CA LEU A 35 -3.22 -18.60 -18.76
C LEU A 35 -3.50 -18.79 -20.26
N GLU A 36 -3.85 -17.72 -20.97
CA GLU A 36 -4.04 -17.74 -22.43
C GLU A 36 -2.73 -18.15 -23.15
N LEU A 37 -1.59 -17.61 -22.73
CA LEU A 37 -0.28 -18.00 -23.27
C LEU A 37 0.07 -19.48 -22.99
N LEU A 38 -0.40 -20.06 -21.88
CA LEU A 38 -0.22 -21.49 -21.60
C LEU A 38 -1.06 -22.37 -22.51
N ASP A 39 -2.28 -21.94 -22.84
CA ASP A 39 -3.19 -22.67 -23.71
C ASP A 39 -2.71 -22.65 -25.18
N GLU A 40 -2.07 -21.55 -25.60
CA GLU A 40 -1.48 -21.40 -26.94
C GLU A 40 -0.06 -21.99 -27.06
N GLY A 41 0.66 -22.10 -25.93
CA GLY A 41 2.07 -22.46 -25.88
C GLY A 41 2.34 -23.89 -26.36
N GLN A 42 3.09 -24.01 -27.46
CA GLN A 42 3.47 -25.31 -28.03
C GLN A 42 4.86 -25.80 -27.59
N ASP A 43 5.68 -24.94 -26.98
CA ASP A 43 7.00 -25.27 -26.48
C ASP A 43 7.17 -24.96 -24.98
N LYS A 44 8.22 -25.54 -24.38
CA LYS A 44 8.50 -25.45 -22.95
C LYS A 44 8.88 -24.05 -22.50
N GLU A 45 9.56 -23.28 -23.35
CA GLU A 45 10.06 -21.94 -23.00
C GLU A 45 8.91 -20.96 -22.82
N MET A 46 7.93 -20.98 -23.75
CA MET A 46 6.73 -20.15 -23.63
C MET A 46 5.92 -20.50 -22.38
N SER A 47 5.82 -21.80 -22.07
CA SER A 47 5.10 -22.27 -20.87
C SER A 47 5.77 -21.79 -19.58
N GLU A 48 7.10 -21.79 -19.52
CA GLU A 48 7.85 -21.27 -18.37
C GLU A 48 7.65 -19.76 -18.18
N ILE A 49 7.74 -18.97 -19.27
CA ILE A 49 7.49 -17.52 -19.24
C ILE A 49 6.07 -17.22 -18.75
N ALA A 50 5.07 -17.94 -19.27
CA ALA A 50 3.69 -17.76 -18.89
C ALA A 50 3.44 -18.11 -17.41
N MET A 51 4.01 -19.21 -16.92
CA MET A 51 3.95 -19.57 -15.51
C MET A 51 4.62 -18.54 -14.59
N ASP A 52 5.73 -17.94 -15.00
CA ASP A 52 6.40 -16.91 -14.22
C ASP A 52 5.61 -15.59 -14.19
N LEU A 53 4.94 -15.24 -15.30
CA LEU A 53 3.98 -14.13 -15.35
C LEU A 53 2.82 -14.37 -14.37
N ILE A 54 2.23 -15.56 -14.38
CA ILE A 54 1.13 -15.92 -13.47
C ILE A 54 1.60 -15.83 -12.01
N ARG A 55 2.74 -16.44 -11.66
CA ARG A 55 3.24 -16.46 -10.29
C ARG A 55 3.55 -15.05 -9.77
N SER A 56 4.26 -14.25 -10.57
CA SER A 56 4.61 -12.89 -10.17
C SER A 56 3.37 -11.99 -10.03
N SER A 57 2.39 -12.15 -10.92
CA SER A 57 1.14 -11.39 -10.90
C SER A 57 0.23 -11.81 -9.74
N ALA A 58 0.12 -13.11 -9.44
CA ALA A 58 -0.62 -13.63 -8.29
C ALA A 58 -0.03 -13.13 -6.96
N ARG A 59 1.31 -13.14 -6.83
CA ARG A 59 2.00 -12.56 -5.66
C ARG A 59 1.70 -11.07 -5.52
N ASN A 60 1.73 -10.32 -6.63
CA ASN A 60 1.42 -8.89 -6.64
C ASN A 60 -0.01 -8.61 -6.17
N ALA A 61 -1.00 -9.28 -6.76
CA ALA A 61 -2.41 -9.15 -6.36
C ALA A 61 -2.61 -9.52 -4.88
N SER A 62 -2.02 -10.63 -4.43
CA SER A 62 -2.12 -11.07 -3.03
C SER A 62 -1.54 -10.04 -2.07
N ALA A 63 -0.34 -9.51 -2.34
CA ALA A 63 0.30 -8.51 -1.49
C ALA A 63 -0.55 -7.23 -1.36
N LYS A 64 -1.08 -6.73 -2.49
CA LYS A 64 -1.95 -5.55 -2.51
C LYS A 64 -3.26 -5.77 -1.74
N LEU A 65 -3.89 -6.94 -1.87
CA LEU A 65 -5.09 -7.29 -1.11
C LEU A 65 -4.82 -7.42 0.39
N GLN A 66 -3.71 -8.06 0.78
CA GLN A 66 -3.32 -8.19 2.18
C GLN A 66 -3.05 -6.83 2.82
N PHE A 67 -2.38 -5.92 2.10
CA PHE A 67 -2.21 -4.54 2.53
C PHE A 67 -3.56 -3.83 2.70
N ALA A 68 -4.41 -3.86 1.67
CA ALA A 68 -5.72 -3.20 1.69
C ALA A 68 -6.61 -3.69 2.84
N ARG A 69 -6.56 -4.98 3.16
CA ARG A 69 -7.30 -5.60 4.27
C ARG A 69 -6.97 -4.95 5.62
N ILE A 70 -5.70 -4.59 5.85
CA ILE A 70 -5.29 -3.93 7.11
C ILE A 70 -5.45 -2.42 6.99
N ALA A 71 -4.95 -1.81 5.92
CA ALA A 71 -4.91 -0.35 5.73
C ALA A 71 -6.30 0.29 5.60
N PHE A 72 -7.24 -0.37 4.93
CA PHE A 72 -8.59 0.16 4.66
C PHE A 72 -9.66 -0.63 5.40
N GLY A 73 -9.48 -1.94 5.55
CA GLY A 73 -10.49 -2.85 6.11
C GLY A 73 -10.89 -2.57 7.56
N ALA A 74 -12.00 -3.20 7.95
CA ALA A 74 -12.64 -3.02 9.25
C ALA A 74 -12.04 -3.90 10.36
N ALA A 75 -10.75 -4.24 10.30
CA ALA A 75 -10.11 -5.20 11.21
C ALA A 75 -10.46 -4.93 12.69
N GLY A 76 -11.08 -5.94 13.33
CA GLY A 76 -11.43 -5.96 14.75
C GLY A 76 -12.55 -5.01 15.20
N SER A 77 -13.06 -5.24 16.42
CA SER A 77 -14.02 -4.37 17.11
C SER A 77 -13.47 -2.96 17.35
N ALA A 78 -14.30 -2.01 17.78
CA ALA A 78 -13.83 -0.72 18.26
C ALA A 78 -12.79 -0.92 19.38
N GLY A 79 -11.64 -0.24 19.31
CA GLY A 79 -10.56 -0.40 20.27
C GLY A 79 -9.64 -1.61 20.07
N ALA A 80 -9.75 -2.34 18.96
CA ALA A 80 -8.79 -3.42 18.66
C ALA A 80 -7.39 -2.87 18.39
N ASP A 81 -6.39 -3.62 18.85
CA ASP A 81 -4.98 -3.39 18.54
C ASP A 81 -4.53 -4.27 17.36
N ILE A 82 -3.51 -3.81 16.66
CA ILE A 82 -2.86 -4.53 15.55
C ILE A 82 -1.37 -4.67 15.88
N ASP A 83 -0.82 -5.85 15.64
CA ASP A 83 0.61 -6.11 15.74
C ASP A 83 1.37 -5.31 14.67
N THR A 84 2.33 -4.48 15.08
CA THR A 84 3.16 -3.70 14.17
C THR A 84 4.03 -4.58 13.26
N GLY A 85 4.31 -5.83 13.65
CA GLY A 85 4.96 -6.84 12.81
C GLY A 85 4.09 -7.29 11.64
N ASP A 86 2.78 -7.48 11.86
CA ASP A 86 1.84 -7.80 10.79
C ASP A 86 1.70 -6.61 9.82
N ALA A 87 1.67 -5.39 10.38
CA ALA A 87 1.66 -4.16 9.59
C ALA A 87 2.93 -4.01 8.74
N GLN A 88 4.11 -4.27 9.32
CA GLN A 88 5.37 -4.30 8.60
C GLN A 88 5.34 -5.31 7.47
N ALA A 89 4.89 -6.54 7.73
CA ALA A 89 4.87 -7.61 6.74
C ALA A 89 4.00 -7.26 5.52
N VAL A 90 2.79 -6.73 5.74
CA VAL A 90 1.93 -6.33 4.60
C VAL A 90 2.44 -5.09 3.89
N CYS A 91 3.06 -4.15 4.61
CA CYS A 91 3.67 -2.96 4.01
C CYS A 91 4.85 -3.34 3.13
N GLN A 92 5.76 -4.19 3.63
CA GLN A 92 6.88 -4.72 2.86
C GLN A 92 6.39 -5.47 1.63
N GLY A 93 5.41 -6.38 1.79
CA GLY A 93 4.83 -7.11 0.67
C GLY A 93 4.26 -6.18 -0.41
N TYR A 94 3.59 -5.09 -0.04
CA TYR A 94 3.12 -4.08 -0.99
C TYR A 94 4.29 -3.42 -1.72
N PHE A 95 5.29 -2.93 -1.00
CA PHE A 95 6.45 -2.23 -1.57
C PHE A 95 7.32 -3.13 -2.44
N ASP A 96 7.40 -4.43 -2.17
CA ASP A 96 8.09 -5.40 -3.03
C ASP A 96 7.42 -5.52 -4.42
N THR A 97 6.14 -5.13 -4.55
CA THR A 97 5.48 -5.02 -5.85
C THR A 97 5.84 -3.74 -6.61
N GLU A 98 6.37 -2.73 -5.92
CA GLU A 98 6.78 -1.44 -6.44
C GLU A 98 8.26 -1.47 -6.85
N LYS A 99 8.55 -1.95 -8.05
CA LYS A 99 9.91 -2.25 -8.56
C LYS A 99 10.98 -1.14 -8.44
N LYS A 100 10.59 0.11 -8.18
CA LYS A 100 11.49 1.27 -8.12
C LYS A 100 11.67 1.83 -6.72
N THR A 101 11.01 1.26 -5.71
CA THR A 101 10.96 1.84 -4.37
C THR A 101 11.27 0.79 -3.32
N ASN A 102 12.25 1.07 -2.47
CA ASN A 102 12.54 0.24 -1.31
C ASN A 102 11.84 0.80 -0.07
N LEU A 103 11.36 -0.10 0.79
CA LEU A 103 10.87 0.22 2.12
C LEU A 103 11.92 -0.16 3.17
N GLU A 104 12.21 0.78 4.07
CA GLU A 104 12.89 0.49 5.33
C GLU A 104 11.89 0.70 6.47
N TRP A 105 11.72 -0.31 7.32
CA TRP A 105 10.81 -0.26 8.47
C TRP A 105 11.59 -0.28 9.78
N ARG A 106 11.43 0.78 10.57
CA ARG A 106 12.12 0.99 11.86
C ARG A 106 11.09 1.13 12.98
N ALA A 107 10.73 0.02 13.58
CA ALA A 107 9.83 -0.02 14.72
C ALA A 107 10.15 -1.23 15.60
N GLU A 108 9.99 -1.09 16.91
CA GLU A 108 9.85 -2.25 17.78
C GLU A 108 8.51 -2.93 17.53
N ARG A 109 8.50 -4.26 17.65
CA ARG A 109 7.26 -5.04 17.55
C ARG A 109 6.40 -4.79 18.79
N ALA A 110 5.16 -4.38 18.56
CA ALA A 110 4.23 -3.98 19.61
C ALA A 110 2.79 -4.13 19.11
N PHE A 111 1.83 -4.11 20.04
CA PHE A 111 0.42 -3.96 19.72
C PHE A 111 0.06 -2.48 19.80
N MET A 112 -0.52 -1.95 18.73
CA MET A 112 -0.89 -0.53 18.64
C MET A 112 -2.36 -0.37 18.27
N PRO A 113 -3.02 0.72 18.72
CA PRO A 113 -4.40 1.00 18.36
C PRO A 113 -4.58 0.98 16.84
N LYS A 114 -5.60 0.26 16.35
CA LYS A 114 -5.80 0.00 14.91
C LYS A 114 -5.71 1.25 14.04
N ASN A 115 -6.25 2.38 14.49
CA ASN A 115 -6.26 3.61 13.71
C ASN A 115 -4.86 4.22 13.55
N LYS A 116 -3.94 4.02 14.51
CA LYS A 116 -2.55 4.45 14.40
C LYS A 116 -1.79 3.58 13.41
N VAL A 117 -2.02 2.26 13.42
CA VAL A 117 -1.43 1.34 12.44
C VAL A 117 -1.96 1.63 11.03
N LYS A 118 -3.28 1.82 10.88
CA LYS A 118 -3.90 2.22 9.60
C LYS A 118 -3.34 3.55 9.09
N LEU A 119 -3.16 4.54 9.96
CA LEU A 119 -2.54 5.82 9.61
C LEU A 119 -1.12 5.61 9.08
N MET A 120 -0.30 4.82 9.77
CA MET A 120 1.07 4.51 9.33
C MET A 120 1.12 3.88 7.93
N LEU A 121 0.28 2.86 7.68
CA LEU A 121 0.18 2.20 6.38
C LEU A 121 -0.26 3.19 5.28
N ASN A 122 -1.25 4.02 5.56
CA ASN A 122 -1.72 5.02 4.61
C ASN A 122 -0.67 6.11 4.33
N MET A 123 0.08 6.56 5.35
CA MET A 123 1.21 7.49 5.17
C MET A 123 2.29 6.88 4.27
N ALA A 124 2.63 5.60 4.48
CA ALA A 124 3.57 4.88 3.61
C ALA A 124 3.04 4.80 2.16
N LEU A 125 1.76 4.48 1.97
CA LEU A 125 1.17 4.46 0.62
C LEU A 125 1.18 5.85 -0.04
N CYS A 126 0.81 6.91 0.69
CA CYS A 126 0.84 8.29 0.18
C CYS A 126 2.25 8.72 -0.23
N SER A 127 3.27 8.23 0.47
CA SER A 127 4.67 8.57 0.18
C SER A 127 5.12 8.18 -1.23
N LEU A 128 4.53 7.13 -1.84
CA LEU A 128 4.82 6.73 -3.22
C LEU A 128 4.49 7.83 -4.23
N SER A 129 3.44 8.60 -3.97
CA SER A 129 3.08 9.74 -4.83
C SER A 129 4.10 10.88 -4.76
N ALA A 130 4.90 10.94 -3.70
CA ALA A 130 5.91 11.96 -3.52
C ALA A 130 7.23 11.64 -4.26
N ILE A 131 7.46 10.39 -4.64
CA ILE A 131 8.67 9.91 -5.33
C ILE A 131 8.31 9.24 -6.66
N PRO A 132 7.85 10.00 -7.67
CA PRO A 132 7.33 9.43 -8.93
C PRO A 132 8.36 8.67 -9.76
N ARG A 133 9.65 8.80 -9.44
CA ARG A 133 10.76 8.07 -10.08
C ARG A 133 11.31 6.93 -9.23
N GLY A 134 10.64 6.60 -8.11
CA GLY A 134 11.14 5.67 -7.11
C GLY A 134 12.17 6.28 -6.18
N GLY A 135 12.74 5.44 -5.34
CA GLY A 135 13.67 5.84 -4.29
C GLY A 135 13.53 4.98 -3.04
N GLU A 136 13.63 5.61 -1.88
CA GLU A 136 13.55 4.95 -0.58
C GLU A 136 12.44 5.59 0.25
N VAL A 137 11.67 4.74 0.94
CA VAL A 137 10.69 5.13 1.93
C VAL A 137 11.12 4.55 3.27
N VAL A 138 11.31 5.40 4.27
CA VAL A 138 11.64 5.02 5.64
C VAL A 138 10.43 5.25 6.53
N ALA A 139 9.91 4.17 7.10
CA ALA A 139 8.77 4.12 7.99
C ALA A 139 9.26 3.94 9.44
N VAL A 140 9.08 4.95 10.29
CA VAL A 140 9.55 4.94 11.69
C VAL A 140 8.38 5.03 12.66
N ILE A 141 8.38 4.15 13.67
CA ILE A 141 7.48 4.21 14.81
C ILE A 141 8.31 4.31 16.09
N GLU A 142 8.27 5.48 16.74
CA GLU A 142 8.92 5.70 18.03
C GLU A 142 7.91 5.50 19.16
N SER A 143 8.33 4.87 20.27
CA SER A 143 7.52 4.67 21.48
C SER A 143 6.15 4.00 21.25
N PRO A 144 6.09 2.83 20.57
CA PRO A 144 4.82 2.23 20.14
C PRO A 144 3.87 1.88 21.29
N ASN A 145 4.39 1.63 22.49
CA ASN A 145 3.61 1.24 23.68
C ASN A 145 3.22 2.43 24.60
N LEU A 146 3.58 3.67 24.26
CA LEU A 146 3.31 4.87 25.05
C LEU A 146 2.53 5.89 24.22
N ASP A 147 3.22 6.92 23.73
CA ASP A 147 2.67 7.89 22.78
C ASP A 147 3.36 7.68 21.42
N PRO A 148 2.77 6.87 20.53
CA PRO A 148 3.42 6.48 19.29
C PRO A 148 3.57 7.68 18.35
N LYS A 149 4.82 7.98 17.99
CA LYS A 149 5.15 8.97 16.96
C LYS A 149 5.46 8.28 15.65
N LEU A 150 4.66 8.62 14.64
CA LEU A 150 4.72 8.03 13.30
C LEU A 150 5.44 8.99 12.36
N THR A 151 6.48 8.52 11.69
CA THR A 151 7.20 9.30 10.68
C THR A 151 7.38 8.48 9.42
N VAL A 152 7.07 9.06 8.26
CA VAL A 152 7.36 8.48 6.95
C VAL A 152 8.18 9.47 6.15
N THR A 153 9.37 9.07 5.74
CA THR A 153 10.28 9.86 4.93
C THR A 153 10.43 9.22 3.56
N ALA A 154 10.17 9.97 2.49
CA ALA A 154 10.41 9.51 1.12
C ALA A 154 11.54 10.33 0.48
N THR A 155 12.56 9.64 -0.02
CA THR A 155 13.74 10.22 -0.66
C THR A 155 13.87 9.65 -2.06
N GLY A 156 13.98 10.50 -3.07
CA GLY A 156 14.08 10.05 -4.46
C GLY A 156 14.34 11.18 -5.45
N LYS A 157 14.62 10.82 -6.70
CA LYS A 157 14.87 11.81 -7.76
C LYS A 157 13.59 12.59 -8.07
N ASN A 158 13.66 13.92 -7.98
CA ASN A 158 12.52 14.83 -8.13
C ASN A 158 11.41 14.55 -7.10
N ALA A 159 11.78 14.19 -5.88
CA ALA A 159 10.84 14.09 -4.77
C ALA A 159 10.09 15.43 -4.60
N ARG A 160 8.78 15.36 -4.45
CA ARG A 160 7.90 16.54 -4.28
C ARG A 160 6.67 16.16 -3.49
N VAL A 161 6.14 17.07 -2.70
CA VAL A 161 4.82 16.85 -2.09
C VAL A 161 3.75 17.07 -3.18
N PRO A 162 2.78 16.16 -3.37
CA PRO A 162 1.68 16.39 -4.28
C PRO A 162 0.95 17.70 -3.94
N PRO A 163 0.68 18.60 -4.91
CA PRO A 163 0.00 19.87 -4.64
C PRO A 163 -1.33 19.71 -3.92
N VAL A 164 -2.15 18.74 -4.36
CA VAL A 164 -3.43 18.41 -3.71
C VAL A 164 -3.28 18.02 -2.24
N LEU A 165 -2.19 17.35 -1.87
CA LEU A 165 -1.93 17.02 -0.46
C LEU A 165 -1.57 18.27 0.34
N LEU A 166 -0.80 19.19 -0.24
CA LEU A 166 -0.52 20.48 0.40
C LEU A 166 -1.80 21.29 0.59
N ASP A 167 -2.65 21.34 -0.42
CA ASP A 167 -3.93 22.05 -0.34
C ASP A 167 -4.83 21.46 0.74
N LEU A 168 -4.92 20.13 0.80
CA LEU A 168 -5.67 19.42 1.84
C LEU A 168 -5.13 19.72 3.25
N LEU A 169 -3.80 19.65 3.44
CA LEU A 169 -3.16 19.89 4.73
C LEU A 169 -3.26 21.36 5.17
N ASN A 170 -3.35 22.29 4.22
CA ASN A 170 -3.53 23.72 4.46
C ASN A 170 -5.01 24.15 4.55
N GLY A 171 -5.95 23.25 4.21
CA GLY A 171 -7.39 23.54 4.16
C GLY A 171 -7.80 24.49 3.05
N THR A 172 -7.08 24.45 1.94
CA THR A 172 -7.36 25.25 0.74
C THR A 172 -8.02 24.41 -0.36
N TYR A 173 -8.53 23.23 -0.01
CA TYR A 173 -9.23 22.30 -0.89
C TYR A 173 -10.74 22.58 -0.93
#